data_AF-W9TQ67-F1
#
_entry.id   AF-W9TQ67-F1
#
_cell.length_a   1.000
_cell.length_b   1.000
_cell.length_c   1.000
_cell.angle_alpha   90.00
_cell.angle_beta   90.00
_cell.angle_gamma   90.00
#
_symmetry.space_group_name_H-M   'P 1'
#
loop_
_entity.id
_entity.type
_entity.pdbx_description
1 polymer ?
#
loop_
_entity_poly.entity_id
_entity_poly.type
_entity_poly.pdbx_seq_one_letter_code
_entity_poly.pdbx_strand_id
1 'polypeptide(L)'
;MSAPHPLNQAVIAQALHDLRNGQLRRCKAMGFGEEELDALKHPELVSMLVNATVSWCSVSVNREVLKRLLSQVHDVEREIATVDRMLRLGASTEMVSKFYGLTHQEVALRRDILGLPKRKGRHPVLDEAQDVALWERWKAGITERTSH
;
A
#
# COMPACT_ATOMS: atom_id res chain seq x y z
N MET A 1 -43.73 15.78 -3.30
CA MET A 1 -42.73 16.81 -2.96
C MET A 1 -41.39 16.30 -3.45
N SER A 2 -40.70 17.02 -4.34
CA SER A 2 -39.39 16.58 -4.84
C SER A 2 -38.39 16.56 -3.69
N ALA A 3 -37.71 15.43 -3.50
CA ALA A 3 -36.65 15.34 -2.50
C ALA A 3 -35.48 16.26 -2.89
N PRO A 4 -34.82 16.91 -1.92
CA PRO A 4 -33.65 17.74 -2.17
C PRO A 4 -32.54 16.91 -2.85
N HIS A 5 -31.80 17.54 -3.76
CA HIS A 5 -30.81 16.83 -4.55
C HIS A 5 -29.59 16.43 -3.69
N PRO A 6 -29.25 15.13 -3.57
CA PRO A 6 -28.24 14.67 -2.62
C PRO A 6 -26.83 15.20 -2.93
N LEU A 7 -26.53 15.50 -4.20
CA LEU A 7 -25.24 16.10 -4.55
C LEU A 7 -25.12 17.55 -4.07
N ASN A 8 -26.21 18.33 -4.12
CA ASN A 8 -26.22 19.70 -3.61
C ASN A 8 -25.94 19.69 -2.10
N GLN A 9 -26.57 18.77 -1.37
CA GLN A 9 -26.31 18.55 0.06
C GLN A 9 -24.86 18.20 0.35
N ALA A 10 -24.29 17.24 -0.38
CA ALA A 10 -22.91 16.80 -0.17
C ALA A 10 -21.90 17.93 -0.43
N VAL A 11 -22.08 18.69 -1.52
CA VAL A 11 -21.19 19.81 -1.87
C VAL A 11 -21.29 20.96 -0.86
N ILE A 12 -22.49 21.32 -0.41
CA ILE A 12 -22.65 22.37 0.62
C ILE A 12 -22.04 21.92 1.95
N ALA A 13 -22.27 20.68 2.38
CA ALA A 13 -21.69 20.16 3.61
C ALA A 13 -20.16 20.23 3.57
N GLN A 14 -19.55 19.85 2.44
CA GLN A 14 -18.11 19.94 2.23
C GLN A 14 -17.61 21.39 2.18
N ALA A 15 -18.30 22.27 1.46
CA ALA A 15 -17.92 23.68 1.35
C ALA A 15 -17.96 24.40 2.70
N LEU A 16 -18.99 24.14 3.52
CA LEU A 16 -19.08 24.68 4.88
C LEU A 16 -17.99 24.14 5.81
N HIS A 17 -17.64 22.85 5.67
CA HIS A 17 -16.53 22.25 6.41
C HIS A 17 -15.20 22.92 6.06
N ASP A 18 -14.91 23.11 4.78
CA ASP A 18 -13.69 23.73 4.30
C ASP A 18 -13.64 25.22 4.69
N LEU A 19 -14.76 25.94 4.59
CA LEU A 19 -14.87 27.34 5.01
C LEU A 19 -14.57 27.50 6.50
N ARG A 20 -15.15 26.65 7.35
CA ARG A 20 -14.91 26.64 8.80
C ARG A 20 -13.45 26.39 9.16
N ASN A 21 -12.73 25.62 8.34
CA ASN A 21 -11.31 25.31 8.54
C ASN A 21 -10.37 26.30 7.83
N GLY A 22 -10.89 27.39 7.24
CA GLY A 22 -10.09 28.38 6.51
C GLY A 22 -9.54 27.87 5.16
N GLN A 23 -10.07 26.77 4.63
CA GLN A 23 -9.58 26.10 3.43
C GLN A 23 -10.20 26.65 2.14
N LEU A 24 -10.19 27.98 1.97
CA LEU A 24 -10.81 28.69 0.84
C LEU A 24 -10.34 28.18 -0.53
N ARG A 25 -9.09 27.73 -0.64
CA ARG A 25 -8.55 27.14 -1.88
C ARG A 25 -9.30 25.89 -2.31
N ARG A 26 -9.80 25.07 -1.37
CA ARG A 26 -10.58 23.87 -1.67
C ARG A 26 -11.97 24.23 -2.15
N CYS A 27 -12.59 25.24 -1.55
CA CYS A 27 -13.87 25.77 -2.05
C CYS A 27 -13.74 26.32 -3.48
N LYS A 28 -12.69 27.09 -3.78
CA LYS A 28 -12.42 27.56 -5.15
C LYS A 28 -12.16 26.38 -6.12
N ALA A 29 -11.48 25.32 -5.68
CA ALA A 29 -11.28 24.12 -6.50
C ALA A 29 -12.57 23.35 -6.81
N MET A 30 -13.59 23.46 -5.95
CA MET A 30 -14.94 22.94 -6.22
C MET A 30 -15.74 23.82 -7.21
N GLY A 31 -15.22 25.00 -7.57
CA GLY A 31 -15.87 25.92 -8.51
C GLY A 31 -16.64 27.07 -7.86
N PHE A 32 -16.57 27.24 -6.53
CA PHE A 32 -17.17 28.40 -5.88
C PHE A 32 -16.37 29.69 -6.18
N GLY A 33 -17.07 30.72 -6.62
CA GLY A 33 -16.55 32.08 -6.70
C GLY A 33 -16.64 32.81 -5.35
N GLU A 34 -16.29 34.10 -5.37
CA GLU A 34 -16.23 34.90 -4.14
C GLU A 34 -17.62 35.27 -3.62
N GLU A 35 -18.55 35.56 -4.52
CA GLU A 35 -19.94 35.88 -4.20
C GLU A 35 -20.66 34.67 -3.59
N GLU A 36 -20.45 33.47 -4.15
CA GLU A 36 -21.05 32.26 -3.60
C GLU A 36 -20.44 31.90 -2.24
N LEU A 37 -19.14 32.13 -2.05
CA LEU A 37 -18.49 31.92 -0.75
C LEU A 37 -18.97 32.90 0.32
N ASP A 38 -19.27 34.14 -0.05
CA ASP A 38 -19.87 35.11 0.86
C ASP A 38 -21.31 34.72 1.21
N ALA A 39 -22.09 34.23 0.22
CA ALA A 39 -23.43 33.71 0.44
C ALA A 39 -23.48 32.54 1.44
N LEU A 40 -22.45 31.67 1.45
CA LEU A 40 -22.35 30.56 2.40
C LEU A 40 -22.21 30.99 3.87
N LYS A 41 -21.93 32.27 4.15
CA LYS A 41 -21.93 32.81 5.53
C LYS A 41 -23.34 33.01 6.08
N HIS A 42 -24.35 33.05 5.22
CA HIS A 42 -25.74 33.30 5.59
C HIS A 42 -26.52 31.98 5.64
N PRO A 43 -27.02 31.54 6.81
CA PRO A 43 -27.73 30.27 6.95
C PRO A 43 -28.96 30.12 6.06
N GLU A 44 -29.63 31.23 5.73
CA GLU A 44 -30.82 31.26 4.87
C GLU A 44 -30.49 30.85 3.43
N LEU A 45 -29.39 31.39 2.88
CA LEU A 45 -28.93 31.07 1.53
C LEU A 45 -28.41 29.63 1.44
N VAL A 46 -27.71 29.17 2.48
CA VAL A 46 -27.30 27.76 2.62
C VAL A 46 -28.53 26.83 2.56
N SER A 47 -29.58 27.15 3.34
CA SER A 47 -30.81 26.36 3.35
C SER A 47 -31.48 26.33 1.97
N MET A 48 -31.49 27.44 1.24
CA MET A 48 -32.02 27.51 -0.12
C MET A 48 -31.22 26.62 -1.09
N LEU A 49 -29.88 26.68 -1.04
CA LEU A 49 -29.01 25.87 -1.92
C LEU A 49 -29.12 24.37 -1.65
N VAL A 50 -29.22 23.99 -0.37
CA VAL A 50 -29.38 22.59 0.08
C VAL A 50 -30.72 22.02 -0.35
N ASN A 51 -31.79 22.81 -0.24
CA ASN A 51 -33.16 22.37 -0.52
C ASN A 51 -33.59 22.61 -1.98
N ALA A 52 -32.69 23.10 -2.84
CA ALA A 52 -32.95 23.30 -4.25
C ALA A 52 -33.33 21.97 -4.92
N THR A 53 -34.46 21.99 -5.65
CA THR A 53 -34.96 20.83 -6.39
C THR A 53 -34.20 20.59 -7.70
N VAL A 54 -33.48 21.61 -8.18
CA VAL A 54 -32.63 21.53 -9.38
C VAL A 54 -31.20 21.22 -8.96
N SER A 55 -30.56 20.28 -9.65
CA SER A 55 -29.13 20.02 -9.46
C SER A 55 -28.32 21.18 -10.01
N TRP A 56 -27.62 21.89 -9.12
CA TRP A 56 -26.64 22.90 -9.52
C TRP A 56 -25.21 22.37 -9.42
N CYS A 57 -25.00 21.21 -8.76
CA CYS A 57 -23.75 20.47 -8.82
C CYS A 57 -23.78 19.41 -9.92
N SER A 58 -22.64 19.21 -10.59
CA SER A 58 -22.37 18.04 -11.42
C SER A 58 -21.13 17.33 -10.89
N VAL A 59 -21.21 16.01 -10.71
CA VAL A 59 -20.09 15.19 -10.25
C VAL A 59 -19.77 14.15 -11.31
N SER A 60 -18.50 14.10 -11.73
CA SER A 60 -17.98 13.06 -12.59
C SER A 60 -16.93 12.24 -11.85
N VAL A 61 -17.06 10.90 -11.93
CA VAL A 61 -16.06 10.00 -11.35
C VAL A 61 -15.01 9.70 -12.41
N ASN A 62 -13.76 10.07 -12.16
CA ASN A 62 -12.64 9.63 -12.98
C ASN A 62 -12.40 8.13 -12.75
N ARG A 63 -13.02 7.30 -13.59
CA ARG A 63 -12.99 5.83 -13.49
C ARG A 63 -11.57 5.27 -13.61
N GLU A 64 -10.70 5.91 -14.39
CA GLU A 64 -9.32 5.45 -14.55
C GLU A 64 -8.51 5.65 -13.27
N VAL A 65 -8.58 6.86 -12.68
CA VAL A 65 -7.91 7.17 -11.42
C VAL A 65 -8.48 6.29 -10.29
N LEU A 66 -9.81 6.14 -10.23
CA LEU A 66 -10.45 5.26 -9.24
C LEU A 66 -9.95 3.82 -9.36
N LYS A 67 -9.89 3.27 -10.58
CA LYS A 67 -9.37 1.93 -10.83
C LYS A 67 -7.90 1.79 -10.43
N ARG A 68 -7.06 2.80 -10.72
CA ARG A 68 -5.65 2.81 -10.32
C ARG A 68 -5.49 2.82 -8.79
N LEU A 69 -6.29 3.61 -8.08
CA LEU A 69 -6.28 3.63 -6.61
C LEU A 69 -6.74 2.28 -6.03
N LEU A 70 -7.76 1.66 -6.60
CA LEU A 70 -8.24 0.34 -6.18
C LEU A 70 -7.27 -0.79 -6.53
N SER A 71 -6.55 -0.69 -7.65
CA SER A 71 -5.52 -1.67 -8.04
C SER A 71 -4.29 -1.54 -7.16
N GLN A 72 -3.89 -0.34 -6.76
CA GLN A 72 -2.77 -0.12 -5.85
C GLN A 72 -2.94 -0.87 -4.52
N VAL A 73 -4.18 -0.94 -3.99
CA VAL A 73 -4.48 -1.74 -2.79
C VAL A 73 -4.28 -3.24 -3.04
N HIS A 74 -4.71 -3.75 -4.19
CA HIS A 74 -4.47 -5.15 -4.58
C HIS A 74 -2.99 -5.43 -4.84
N ASP A 75 -2.25 -4.46 -5.36
CA ASP A 75 -0.84 -4.62 -5.67
C ASP A 75 -0.01 -4.74 -4.38
N VAL A 76 -0.34 -3.98 -3.32
CA VAL A 76 0.33 -4.10 -2.02
C VAL A 76 0.07 -5.45 -1.37
N GLU A 77 -1.17 -5.94 -1.31
CA GLU A 77 -1.46 -7.26 -0.73
C GLU A 77 -0.84 -8.41 -1.54
N ARG A 78 -0.85 -8.30 -2.88
CA ARG A 78 -0.19 -9.28 -3.74
C ARG A 78 1.32 -9.24 -3.60
N GLU A 79 1.90 -8.05 -3.47
CA GLU A 79 3.34 -7.87 -3.26
C GLU A 79 3.76 -8.50 -1.94
N ILE A 80 3.02 -8.22 -0.86
CA ILE A 80 3.15 -8.87 0.47
C ILE A 80 3.10 -10.40 0.32
N ALA A 81 2.05 -10.94 -0.32
CA ALA A 81 1.89 -12.38 -0.49
C ALA A 81 3.01 -13.00 -1.35
N THR A 82 3.50 -12.26 -2.34
CA THR A 82 4.59 -12.71 -3.22
C THR A 82 5.91 -12.74 -2.45
N VAL A 83 6.23 -11.70 -1.67
CA VAL A 83 7.41 -11.66 -0.81
C VAL A 83 7.37 -12.79 0.21
N ASP A 84 6.22 -13.06 0.84
CA ASP A 84 6.07 -14.18 1.79
C ASP A 84 6.32 -15.53 1.13
N ARG A 85 5.77 -15.73 -0.08
CA ARG A 85 6.02 -16.93 -0.87
C ARG A 85 7.51 -17.09 -1.20
N MET A 86 8.20 -16.02 -1.61
CA MET A 86 9.64 -16.06 -1.89
C MET A 86 10.46 -16.43 -0.65
N LEU A 87 10.14 -15.84 0.50
CA LEU A 87 10.83 -16.14 1.75
C LEU A 87 10.64 -17.59 2.20
N ARG A 88 9.42 -18.13 2.05
CA ARG A 88 9.11 -19.55 2.30
C ARG A 88 9.87 -20.49 1.37
N LEU A 89 10.08 -20.08 0.12
CA LEU A 89 10.88 -20.82 -0.87
C LEU A 89 12.40 -20.64 -0.70
N GLY A 90 12.84 -19.89 0.32
CA GLY A 90 14.26 -19.76 0.65
C GLY A 90 15.00 -18.63 -0.07
N ALA A 91 14.29 -17.65 -0.65
CA ALA A 91 14.90 -16.47 -1.24
C ALA A 91 15.90 -15.78 -0.28
N SER A 92 17.00 -15.27 -0.83
CA SER A 92 17.99 -14.53 -0.06
C SER A 92 17.46 -13.14 0.30
N THR A 93 17.98 -12.58 1.41
CA THR A 93 17.68 -11.21 1.80
C THR A 93 18.04 -10.21 0.71
N GLU A 94 19.16 -10.44 0.03
CA GLU A 94 19.62 -9.60 -1.09
C GLU A 94 18.64 -9.62 -2.28
N MET A 95 18.08 -10.79 -2.60
CA MET A 95 17.09 -10.92 -3.67
C MET A 95 15.82 -10.14 -3.33
N VAL A 96 15.27 -10.33 -2.14
CA VAL A 96 14.05 -9.63 -1.72
C VAL A 96 14.28 -8.11 -1.62
N SER A 97 15.45 -7.69 -1.15
CA SER A 97 15.81 -6.26 -1.09
C SER A 97 15.90 -5.63 -2.48
N LYS A 98 16.54 -6.30 -3.43
CA LYS A 98 16.73 -5.79 -4.80
C LYS A 98 15.43 -5.72 -5.60
N PHE A 99 14.54 -6.70 -5.46
CA PHE A 99 13.32 -6.80 -6.26
C PHE A 99 12.10 -6.13 -5.63
N TYR A 100 12.07 -5.95 -4.30
CA TYR A 100 10.91 -5.42 -3.57
C TYR A 100 11.25 -4.24 -2.65
N GLY A 101 12.50 -3.76 -2.65
CA GLY A 101 12.90 -2.57 -1.88
C GLY A 101 12.93 -2.75 -0.37
N LEU A 102 12.76 -3.97 0.16
CA LEU A 102 12.80 -4.22 1.60
C LEU A 102 14.25 -4.04 2.12
N THR A 103 14.37 -3.38 3.27
CA THR A 103 15.62 -3.33 4.04
C THR A 103 15.94 -4.70 4.66
N HIS A 104 17.20 -4.92 5.03
CA HIS A 104 17.61 -6.14 5.73
C HIS A 104 16.83 -6.36 7.04
N GLN A 105 16.47 -5.28 7.76
CA GLN A 105 15.70 -5.33 8.99
C GLN A 105 14.25 -5.77 8.74
N GLU A 106 13.60 -5.21 7.72
CA GLU A 106 12.24 -5.58 7.32
C GLU A 106 12.17 -7.04 6.88
N VAL A 107 13.16 -7.53 6.12
CA VAL A 107 13.23 -8.95 5.75
C VAL A 107 13.44 -9.83 6.97
N ALA A 108 14.30 -9.44 7.91
CA ALA A 108 14.53 -10.21 9.13
C ALA A 108 13.26 -10.31 10.00
N LEU A 109 12.57 -9.18 10.23
CA LEU A 109 11.30 -9.12 10.94
C LEU A 109 10.25 -10.01 10.27
N ARG A 110 10.13 -9.93 8.94
CA ARG A 110 9.17 -10.70 8.18
C ARG A 110 9.43 -12.20 8.22
N ARG A 111 10.71 -12.62 8.18
CA ARG A 111 11.09 -14.03 8.37
C ARG A 111 10.72 -14.55 9.77
N ASP A 112 10.82 -13.71 10.79
CA ASP A 112 10.43 -14.03 12.17
C ASP A 112 8.90 -14.21 12.28
N ILE A 113 8.13 -13.27 11.70
CA ILE A 113 6.65 -13.36 11.59
C ILE A 113 6.22 -14.65 10.87
N LEU A 114 6.93 -15.04 9.81
CA LEU A 114 6.66 -16.28 9.05
C LEU A 114 7.13 -17.55 9.76
N GLY A 115 7.79 -17.46 10.92
CA GLY A 115 8.33 -18.59 11.67
C GLY A 115 9.43 -19.34 10.92
N LEU A 116 10.15 -18.68 10.01
CA LEU A 116 11.18 -19.33 9.20
C LEU A 116 12.42 -19.61 10.04
N PRO A 117 13.09 -20.77 9.83
CA PRO A 117 14.30 -21.09 10.57
C PRO A 117 15.35 -20.00 10.32
N LYS A 118 15.96 -19.54 11.42
CA LYS A 118 17.13 -18.65 11.34
C LYS A 118 18.19 -19.41 10.55
N ARG A 119 18.68 -18.81 9.46
CA ARG A 119 19.81 -19.39 8.71
C ARG A 119 20.95 -19.55 9.70
N LYS A 120 21.45 -20.77 9.86
CA LYS A 120 22.61 -21.04 10.71
C LYS A 120 23.71 -20.07 10.27
N GLY A 121 24.30 -19.38 11.25
CA GLY A 121 25.47 -18.56 11.01
C GLY A 121 26.65 -19.44 10.59
N ARG A 122 27.86 -18.90 10.75
CA ARG A 122 29.09 -19.63 10.44
C ARG A 122 29.05 -21.04 11.08
N HIS A 123 29.24 -22.07 10.26
CA HIS A 123 29.41 -23.42 10.78
C HIS A 123 30.61 -23.42 11.74
N PRO A 124 30.52 -24.11 12.89
CA PRO A 124 31.65 -24.21 13.81
C PRO A 124 32.87 -24.74 13.05
N VAL A 125 34.06 -24.20 13.38
CA VAL A 125 35.33 -24.65 12.81
C VAL A 125 35.48 -26.13 13.18
N LEU A 126 35.70 -26.96 12.16
CA LEU A 126 35.90 -28.40 12.33
C LEU A 126 37.24 -28.63 13.03
N ASP A 127 37.31 -29.68 13.86
CA ASP A 127 38.60 -30.18 14.34
C ASP A 127 39.31 -30.96 13.22
N GLU A 128 40.60 -31.23 13.40
CA GLU A 128 41.43 -31.91 12.37
C GLU A 128 40.88 -33.30 12.02
N ALA A 129 40.29 -34.01 12.99
CA ALA A 129 39.69 -35.32 12.76
C ALA A 129 38.40 -35.24 11.92
N GLN A 130 37.59 -34.21 12.16
CA GLN A 130 36.36 -33.91 11.41
C GLN A 130 36.68 -33.46 9.98
N ASP A 131 37.75 -32.68 9.78
CA ASP A 131 38.22 -32.28 8.45
C ASP A 131 38.67 -33.49 7.63
N VAL A 132 39.46 -34.39 8.22
CA VAL A 132 39.89 -35.63 7.57
C VAL A 132 38.68 -36.51 7.23
N ALA A 133 37.73 -36.67 8.16
CA ALA A 133 36.53 -37.46 7.93
C ALA A 133 35.63 -36.88 6.83
N LEU A 134 35.52 -35.54 6.75
CA LEU A 134 34.79 -34.86 5.70
C LEU A 134 35.46 -35.06 4.33
N TRP A 135 36.78 -34.93 4.28
CA TRP A 135 37.58 -35.14 3.07
C TRP A 135 37.43 -36.57 2.52
N GLU A 136 37.52 -37.59 3.36
CA GLU A 136 37.37 -39.00 2.93
C GLU A 136 35.97 -39.28 2.35
N ARG A 137 34.92 -38.75 2.99
CA ARG A 137 33.54 -38.87 2.48
C ARG A 137 33.34 -38.14 1.16
N TRP A 138 33.91 -36.95 1.01
CA TRP A 138 33.83 -36.18 -0.23
C TRP A 138 34.58 -36.88 -1.37
N LYS A 139 35.78 -37.39 -1.10
CA LYS A 139 36.61 -38.14 -2.05
C LYS A 139 35.91 -39.40 -2.53
N ALA A 140 35.30 -40.17 -1.63
CA ALA A 140 34.50 -41.33 -1.98
C ALA A 140 33.33 -40.97 -2.91
N GLY A 141 32.57 -39.92 -2.58
CA GLY A 141 31.44 -39.45 -3.40
C GLY A 141 31.84 -38.90 -4.77
N ILE A 142 33.04 -38.34 -4.93
CA ILE A 142 33.58 -37.95 -6.24
C ILE A 142 33.98 -39.18 -7.05
N THR A 143 34.61 -40.15 -6.41
CA THR A 143 35.10 -41.37 -7.07
C THR A 143 33.91 -42.20 -7.59
N GLU A 144 32.82 -42.31 -6.83
CA GLU A 144 31.56 -42.92 -7.27
C GLU A 144 30.90 -42.16 -8.43
N ARG A 145 31.03 -40.83 -8.49
CA ARG A 145 30.49 -40.00 -9.58
C ARG A 145 31.32 -40.04 -10.87
N THR A 146 32.61 -40.38 -10.77
CA THR A 146 33.52 -40.49 -11.92
C THR A 146 33.67 -41.92 -12.44
N SER A 147 33.12 -42.91 -11.72
CA SER A 147 33.07 -44.32 -12.15
C SER A 147 31.76 -44.71 -12.85
N HIS A 148 30.93 -43.72 -13.18
CA HIS A 148 29.70 -43.86 -13.98
C HIS A 148 29.79 -43.08 -15.29
#